data_AF-A0A8H7U5U6-F1
#
_entry.id   AF-A0A8H7U5U6-F1
#
_cell.length_a   1.000
_cell.length_b   1.000
_cell.length_c   1.000
_cell.angle_alpha   90.00
_cell.angle_beta   90.00
_cell.angle_gamma   90.00
#
_symmetry.space_group_name_H-M   'P 1'
#
loop_
_entity.id
_entity.type
_entity.pdbx_description
1 polymer ?
#
loop_
_entity_poly.entity_id
_entity_poly.type
_entity_poly.pdbx_seq_one_letter_code
_entity_poly.pdbx_strand_id
1 'polypeptide(L)'
;MAETTIANGHRLSDLPSLGEILASSPHASATAAPTWSSPDTTSYLDELTSLPLCELESQPTELSSSSAQLTNALTTLCHTSYPTFLSIHATTSTLASSLSSLSSSLDALVSSLPALESSAASFAVDARAIQKDRRKAALVLEHHDKLYDALSLPVLLDSCVRNHSYAEALLLAQHAAGLATRFPADPLVQSVKAECDARVQAMLAQLLRMLSEQAKLPALFRAVGFLRKMAVLDEPELALAFLTGRGVYLDGLFKTLESERKGVQGDAEHEREAYARYLKRYVDLWREGVYDVITQYTSIFLDRAPSTSAAAHPQLHALLTTFTNLHLQTLLALLQEMLPLIPDPSLLTSLLTQLTYCANSFARVGLDFKGLLAPIFVDAVQKGIEREFNEAAEALCNKIRTGTDGKRPASSISGKKPSQYLVAPSSLPSPPLPTAAQLRALSSGPPNVPPPLLVSYPPLAVYLNAVLTALNGLRLLAPVELLSALLRALDTSLAKGLSALLALTREPPWADAPSRPSAEDAKAEEGVVGAAATVYARVLVPFIRRALVEGVYGVSMGKANMPVGKDLKDVLDKWEGAGAEDGVSRDSEIISA
;
A
#
# COMPACT_ATOMS: atom_id res chain seq x y z
N MET A 1 86.91 -40.94 22.00
CA MET A 1 87.75 -40.82 20.78
C MET A 1 88.22 -39.38 20.72
N ALA A 2 89.47 -38.98 20.91
CA ALA A 2 90.78 -39.63 20.95
C ALA A 2 91.55 -39.10 22.19
N GLU A 3 92.27 -39.93 22.97
CA GLU A 3 93.75 -40.06 22.99
C GLU A 3 94.48 -38.72 23.11
N THR A 4 95.28 -38.46 24.15
CA THR A 4 96.62 -39.05 24.28
C THR A 4 97.15 -39.13 25.72
N THR A 5 97.53 -40.36 26.09
CA THR A 5 98.52 -40.76 27.11
C THR A 5 99.94 -40.57 26.59
N ILE A 6 100.82 -39.90 27.36
CA ILE A 6 102.28 -40.17 27.48
C ILE A 6 102.66 -39.69 28.90
N ALA A 7 102.73 -40.56 29.91
CA ALA A 7 103.82 -41.49 30.27
C ALA A 7 105.02 -40.79 30.97
N ASN A 8 105.16 -41.14 32.26
CA ASN A 8 106.37 -41.35 33.08
C ASN A 8 107.69 -40.68 32.65
N GLY A 9 108.47 -40.03 33.50
CA GLY A 9 108.49 -40.00 34.96
C GLY A 9 109.91 -39.66 35.40
N HIS A 10 110.07 -38.97 36.53
CA HIS A 10 111.06 -39.25 37.58
C HIS A 10 110.97 -38.17 38.67
N ARG A 11 110.57 -38.65 39.86
CA ARG A 11 110.78 -38.17 41.23
C ARG A 11 111.57 -36.87 41.43
N LEU A 12 110.87 -35.86 41.99
CA LEU A 12 111.43 -34.86 42.90
C LEU A 12 110.47 -34.72 44.09
N SER A 13 110.39 -35.77 44.90
CA SER A 13 109.83 -35.73 46.25
C SER A 13 110.81 -34.95 47.12
N ASP A 14 110.44 -33.72 47.45
CA ASP A 14 110.60 -33.05 48.75
C ASP A 14 110.54 -31.52 48.55
N LEU A 15 109.31 -31.02 48.33
CA LEU A 15 108.97 -29.61 48.54
C LEU A 15 107.67 -29.61 49.37
N PRO A 16 107.69 -29.10 50.61
CA PRO A 16 106.50 -29.06 51.46
C PRO A 16 105.42 -28.14 50.85
N SER A 17 104.17 -28.54 51.03
CA SER A 17 103.01 -27.94 50.36
C SER A 17 102.58 -26.62 51.01
N LEU A 18 102.06 -25.70 50.20
CA LEU A 18 101.66 -24.33 50.56
C LEU A 18 100.72 -24.23 51.77
N GLY A 19 99.99 -25.31 52.10
CA GLY A 19 99.10 -25.39 53.27
C GLY A 19 99.85 -25.46 54.62
N GLU A 20 101.05 -26.05 54.67
CA GLU A 20 101.87 -26.12 55.89
C GLU A 20 102.56 -24.78 56.20
N ILE A 21 102.84 -23.98 55.16
CA ILE A 21 103.42 -22.63 55.28
C ILE A 21 102.35 -21.58 55.68
N LEU A 22 101.08 -21.84 55.36
CA LEU A 22 99.96 -20.95 55.70
C LEU A 22 99.32 -21.26 57.06
N ALA A 23 99.57 -22.43 57.62
CA ALA A 23 99.13 -22.80 58.98
C ALA A 23 100.05 -22.22 60.08
N SER A 24 101.25 -21.71 59.74
CA SER A 24 102.21 -21.14 60.69
C SER A 24 102.05 -19.63 60.96
N SER A 25 100.90 -19.03 60.64
CA SER A 25 100.61 -17.63 61.02
C SER A 25 99.79 -17.58 62.32
N PRO A 26 100.30 -16.94 63.40
CA PRO A 26 99.72 -17.05 64.74
C PRO A 26 98.61 -16.01 64.94
N HIS A 27 97.37 -16.36 64.62
CA HIS A 27 96.19 -15.59 65.06
C HIS A 27 95.16 -16.50 65.72
N ALA A 28 95.51 -17.01 66.90
CA ALA A 28 94.59 -17.21 68.02
C ALA A 28 95.38 -17.62 69.27
N SER A 29 95.48 -16.69 70.22
CA SER A 29 95.44 -16.94 71.67
C SER A 29 96.58 -17.72 72.35
N ALA A 30 97.15 -17.04 73.35
CA ALA A 30 97.69 -17.59 74.59
C ALA A 30 99.18 -18.00 74.65
N THR A 31 99.87 -17.26 75.53
CA THR A 31 100.96 -17.69 76.42
C THR A 31 102.30 -18.07 75.82
N ALA A 32 103.29 -17.22 76.13
CA ALA A 32 104.72 -17.47 76.01
C ALA A 32 105.10 -18.88 76.53
N ALA A 33 105.46 -19.77 75.62
CA ALA A 33 106.20 -21.00 75.92
C ALA A 33 107.66 -20.80 75.48
N PRO A 34 108.64 -21.29 76.26
CA PRO A 34 110.01 -20.84 76.18
C PRO A 34 110.73 -21.46 74.97
N THR A 35 111.60 -20.67 74.35
CA THR A 35 112.32 -20.86 73.07
C THR A 35 113.21 -22.11 72.94
N TRP A 36 113.18 -23.02 73.91
CA TRP A 36 114.01 -24.23 73.98
C TRP A 36 113.42 -25.44 73.26
N SER A 37 112.20 -25.33 72.73
CA SER A 37 111.46 -26.45 72.12
C SER A 37 111.37 -26.37 70.59
N SER A 38 112.05 -25.41 69.98
CA SER A 38 112.11 -25.27 68.52
C SER A 38 113.10 -26.31 67.97
N PRO A 39 112.78 -27.01 66.87
CA PRO A 39 113.67 -28.01 66.28
C PRO A 39 115.07 -27.46 65.97
N ASP A 40 115.15 -26.17 65.63
CA ASP A 40 116.40 -25.46 65.35
C ASP A 40 117.22 -25.14 66.62
N THR A 41 116.58 -25.00 67.79
CA THR A 41 117.32 -24.80 69.06
C THR A 41 117.80 -26.11 69.66
N THR A 42 117.10 -27.22 69.41
CA THR A 42 117.57 -28.56 69.83
C THR A 42 118.77 -29.06 69.04
N SER A 43 118.84 -28.79 67.73
CA SER A 43 119.98 -29.17 66.89
C SER A 43 121.25 -28.40 67.24
N TYR A 44 121.12 -27.11 67.56
CA TYR A 44 122.24 -26.28 68.00
C TYR A 44 122.78 -26.67 69.39
N LEU A 45 121.89 -27.09 70.30
CA LEU A 45 122.29 -27.60 71.61
C LEU A 45 123.04 -28.95 71.51
N ASP A 46 122.64 -29.83 70.59
CA ASP A 46 123.35 -31.07 70.30
C ASP A 46 124.78 -30.81 69.77
N GLU A 47 124.95 -29.83 68.87
CA GLU A 47 126.29 -29.41 68.40
C GLU A 47 127.17 -28.89 69.55
N LEU A 48 126.62 -28.07 70.46
CA LEU A 48 127.34 -27.55 71.63
C LEU A 48 127.86 -28.64 72.59
N THR A 49 127.17 -29.79 72.69
CA THR A 49 127.60 -30.91 73.54
C THR A 49 128.70 -31.77 72.95
N SER A 50 128.98 -31.63 71.65
CA SER A 50 129.97 -32.43 70.92
C SER A 50 131.37 -31.80 70.81
N LEU A 51 131.55 -30.58 71.30
CA LEU A 51 132.76 -29.76 71.10
C LEU A 51 133.71 -29.76 72.33
N PRO A 52 135.05 -29.75 72.13
CA PRO A 52 136.04 -29.72 73.20
C PRO A 52 136.12 -28.36 73.92
N LEU A 53 136.49 -28.37 75.21
CA LEU A 53 136.35 -27.25 76.16
C LEU A 53 136.94 -25.90 75.69
N CYS A 54 138.05 -25.90 74.94
CA CYS A 54 138.68 -24.67 74.46
C CYS A 54 137.88 -23.94 73.37
N GLU A 55 137.06 -24.63 72.57
CA GLU A 55 136.20 -23.99 71.56
C GLU A 55 134.88 -23.48 72.17
N LEU A 56 134.46 -24.08 73.29
CA LEU A 56 133.25 -23.66 74.02
C LEU A 56 133.42 -22.29 74.70
N GLU A 57 134.63 -21.95 75.13
CA GLU A 57 134.93 -20.62 75.72
C GLU A 57 134.98 -19.49 74.69
N SER A 58 135.26 -19.78 73.41
CA SER A 58 135.29 -18.78 72.32
C SER A 58 133.97 -18.63 71.55
N GLN A 59 133.03 -19.58 71.68
CA GLN A 59 131.70 -19.53 71.06
C GLN A 59 130.85 -18.28 71.42
N PRO A 60 130.83 -17.77 72.67
CA PRO A 60 130.00 -16.60 73.02
C PRO A 60 130.40 -15.34 72.27
N THR A 61 131.68 -15.16 71.95
CA THR A 61 132.16 -13.97 71.24
C THR A 61 131.82 -14.04 69.75
N GLU A 62 131.83 -15.22 69.13
CA GLU A 62 131.38 -15.43 67.73
C GLU A 62 129.85 -15.31 67.57
N LEU A 63 129.07 -15.84 68.50
CA LEU A 63 127.62 -15.67 68.53
C LEU A 63 127.23 -14.19 68.69
N SER A 64 127.94 -13.46 69.55
CA SER A 64 127.71 -12.02 69.73
C SER A 64 128.02 -11.25 68.44
N SER A 65 129.12 -11.58 67.74
CA SER A 65 129.43 -10.89 66.48
C SER A 65 128.46 -11.24 65.35
N SER A 66 128.02 -12.50 65.24
CA SER A 66 127.04 -12.91 64.23
C SER A 66 125.64 -12.35 64.50
N SER A 67 125.20 -12.29 65.76
CA SER A 67 123.96 -11.61 66.14
C SER A 67 124.01 -10.12 65.82
N ALA A 68 125.15 -9.44 66.07
CA ALA A 68 125.33 -8.04 65.72
C ALA A 68 125.29 -7.82 64.18
N GLN A 69 125.84 -8.75 63.40
CA GLN A 69 125.75 -8.72 61.93
C GLN A 69 124.33 -8.99 61.42
N LEU A 70 123.63 -10.00 61.96
CA LEU A 70 122.26 -10.31 61.56
C LEU A 70 121.28 -9.21 61.96
N THR A 71 121.42 -8.63 63.16
CA THR A 71 120.58 -7.50 63.57
C THR A 71 120.81 -6.31 62.67
N ASN A 72 122.06 -5.95 62.33
CA ASN A 72 122.32 -4.91 61.33
C ASN A 72 121.75 -5.27 59.94
N ALA A 73 121.87 -6.52 59.49
CA ALA A 73 121.30 -6.95 58.21
C ALA A 73 119.75 -6.88 58.23
N LEU A 74 119.11 -7.22 59.34
CA LEU A 74 117.67 -7.22 59.51
C LEU A 74 117.13 -5.79 59.68
N THR A 75 117.81 -4.89 60.40
CA THR A 75 117.44 -3.46 60.38
C THR A 75 117.64 -2.87 59.00
N THR A 76 118.72 -3.24 58.28
CA THR A 76 118.92 -2.78 56.90
C THR A 76 117.84 -3.33 55.98
N LEU A 77 117.42 -4.59 56.14
CA LEU A 77 116.32 -5.20 55.38
C LEU A 77 114.98 -4.53 55.73
N CYS A 78 114.62 -4.45 57.00
CA CYS A 78 113.40 -3.75 57.45
C CYS A 78 113.37 -2.30 56.97
N HIS A 79 114.50 -1.59 56.96
CA HIS A 79 114.54 -0.20 56.51
C HIS A 79 114.52 -0.06 54.98
N THR A 80 115.14 -0.98 54.24
CA THR A 80 115.14 -0.98 52.77
C THR A 80 113.86 -1.56 52.17
N SER A 81 113.21 -2.50 52.86
CA SER A 81 112.05 -3.26 52.37
C SER A 81 110.78 -3.06 53.22
N TYR A 82 110.70 -2.03 54.07
CA TYR A 82 109.45 -1.61 54.74
C TYR A 82 108.26 -1.39 53.78
N PRO A 83 108.45 -0.80 52.57
CA PRO A 83 107.34 -0.58 51.64
C PRO A 83 106.64 -1.88 51.20
N THR A 84 107.40 -2.97 51.06
CA THR A 84 106.87 -4.29 50.68
C THR A 84 106.04 -4.94 51.79
N PHE A 85 106.35 -4.70 53.07
CA PHE A 85 105.51 -5.21 54.16
C PHE A 85 104.19 -4.44 54.26
N LEU A 86 104.22 -3.13 54.07
CA LEU A 86 103.01 -2.31 53.99
C LEU A 86 102.11 -2.73 52.82
N SER A 87 102.68 -3.04 51.65
CA SER A 87 101.91 -3.49 50.50
C SER A 87 101.28 -4.86 50.74
N ILE A 88 102.00 -5.81 51.35
CA ILE A 88 101.46 -7.14 51.70
C ILE A 88 100.29 -7.02 52.69
N HIS A 89 100.40 -6.16 53.70
CA HIS A 89 99.32 -5.94 54.65
C HIS A 89 98.10 -5.28 53.96
N ALA A 90 98.33 -4.28 53.12
CA ALA A 90 97.28 -3.62 52.36
C ALA A 90 96.55 -4.58 51.41
N THR A 91 97.27 -5.43 50.68
CA THR A 91 96.67 -6.41 49.75
C THR A 91 95.88 -7.48 50.49
N THR A 92 96.38 -7.96 51.63
CA THR A 92 95.70 -8.99 52.44
C THR A 92 94.39 -8.46 53.04
N SER A 93 94.40 -7.24 53.58
CA SER A 93 93.19 -6.59 54.12
C SER A 93 92.16 -6.32 53.02
N THR A 94 92.61 -5.87 51.84
CA THR A 94 91.74 -5.63 50.67
C THR A 94 91.12 -6.93 50.14
N LEU A 95 91.85 -8.05 50.20
CA LEU A 95 91.34 -9.35 49.79
C LEU A 95 90.25 -9.84 50.76
N ALA A 96 90.47 -9.72 52.06
CA ALA A 96 89.49 -10.11 53.07
C ALA A 96 88.16 -9.33 52.95
N SER A 97 88.23 -8.02 52.69
CA SER A 97 87.04 -7.20 52.47
C SER A 97 86.33 -7.49 51.14
N SER A 98 87.10 -7.80 50.09
CA SER A 98 86.53 -8.20 48.79
C SER A 98 85.80 -9.54 48.89
N LEU A 99 86.34 -10.49 49.66
CA LEU A 99 85.73 -11.80 49.86
C LEU A 99 84.44 -11.72 50.68
N SER A 100 84.39 -10.87 51.71
CA SER A 100 83.17 -10.66 52.49
C SER A 100 82.09 -9.95 51.68
N SER A 101 82.46 -8.98 50.85
CA SER A 101 81.55 -8.32 49.90
C SER A 101 81.02 -9.29 48.83
N LEU A 102 81.87 -10.21 48.34
CA LEU A 102 81.45 -11.26 47.41
C LEU A 102 80.44 -12.20 48.09
N SER A 103 80.71 -12.63 49.32
CA SER A 103 79.80 -13.51 50.07
C SER A 103 78.43 -12.87 50.27
N SER A 104 78.37 -11.62 50.70
CA SER A 104 77.10 -10.92 50.93
C SER A 104 76.32 -10.70 49.63
N SER A 105 77.01 -10.44 48.51
CA SER A 105 76.40 -10.35 47.19
C SER A 105 75.83 -11.69 46.73
N LEU A 106 76.50 -12.79 47.05
CA LEU A 106 76.06 -14.15 46.71
C LEU A 106 74.82 -14.54 47.53
N ASP A 107 74.77 -14.21 48.81
CA ASP A 107 73.58 -14.43 49.65
C ASP A 107 72.37 -13.58 49.20
N ALA A 108 72.61 -12.33 48.77
CA ALA A 108 71.57 -11.48 48.18
C ALA A 108 71.04 -12.06 46.85
N LEU A 109 71.92 -12.66 46.04
CA LEU A 109 71.51 -13.33 44.81
C LEU A 109 70.68 -14.58 45.09
N VAL A 110 71.13 -15.43 46.03
CA VAL A 110 70.43 -16.66 46.41
C VAL A 110 69.05 -16.36 46.99
N SER A 111 68.91 -15.29 47.77
CA SER A 111 67.62 -14.91 48.36
C SER A 111 66.65 -14.25 47.37
N SER A 112 67.13 -13.62 46.29
CA SER A 112 66.27 -12.96 45.28
C SER A 112 65.78 -13.89 44.16
N LEU A 113 66.47 -14.99 43.91
CA LEU A 113 66.11 -16.00 42.90
C LEU A 113 64.68 -16.57 43.05
N PRO A 114 64.20 -16.98 44.25
CA PRO A 114 62.84 -17.51 44.41
C PRO A 114 61.74 -16.48 44.16
N ALA A 115 61.99 -15.20 44.51
CA ALA A 115 61.06 -14.10 44.25
C ALA A 115 60.96 -13.83 42.73
N LEU A 116 62.08 -13.92 42.02
CA LEU A 116 62.11 -13.81 40.56
C LEU A 116 61.38 -14.99 39.90
N GLU A 117 61.60 -16.22 40.37
CA GLU A 117 60.96 -17.43 39.82
C GLU A 117 59.44 -17.39 40.00
N SER A 118 58.96 -17.04 41.19
CA SER A 118 57.52 -16.92 41.46
C SER A 118 56.85 -15.82 40.62
N SER A 119 57.50 -14.66 40.47
CA SER A 119 57.03 -13.57 39.60
C SER A 119 57.03 -13.95 38.12
N ALA A 120 58.04 -14.70 37.66
CA ALA A 120 58.09 -15.22 36.30
C ALA A 120 56.96 -16.25 36.04
N ALA A 121 56.66 -17.09 37.03
CA ALA A 121 55.57 -18.06 36.95
C ALA A 121 54.19 -17.38 36.91
N SER A 122 53.94 -16.38 37.76
CA SER A 122 52.69 -15.61 37.72
C SER A 122 52.56 -14.81 36.42
N PHE A 123 53.64 -14.15 35.98
CA PHE A 123 53.66 -13.44 34.70
C PHE A 123 53.35 -14.37 33.53
N ALA A 124 53.87 -15.60 33.52
CA ALA A 124 53.57 -16.58 32.47
C ALA A 124 52.09 -16.99 32.43
N VAL A 125 51.40 -17.05 33.57
CA VAL A 125 49.96 -17.34 33.63
C VAL A 125 49.15 -16.15 33.11
N ASP A 126 49.43 -14.94 33.58
CA ASP A 126 48.72 -13.73 33.18
C ASP A 126 48.96 -13.41 31.69
N ALA A 127 50.19 -13.59 31.22
CA ALA A 127 50.56 -13.40 29.82
C ALA A 127 49.81 -14.38 28.89
N ARG A 128 49.47 -15.60 29.33
CA ARG A 128 48.67 -16.53 28.51
C ARG A 128 47.25 -16.03 28.30
N ALA A 129 46.61 -15.45 29.31
CA ALA A 129 45.27 -14.87 29.18
C ALA A 129 45.29 -13.68 28.21
N ILE A 130 46.24 -12.76 28.40
CA ILE A 130 46.45 -11.61 27.51
C ILE A 130 46.77 -12.08 26.08
N GLN A 131 47.60 -13.10 25.92
CA GLN A 131 47.95 -13.64 24.61
C GLN A 131 46.77 -14.31 23.93
N LYS A 132 45.88 -14.98 24.68
CA LYS A 132 44.62 -15.52 24.13
C LYS A 132 43.74 -14.40 23.58
N ASP A 133 43.61 -13.30 24.32
CA ASP A 133 42.79 -12.17 23.88
C ASP A 133 43.44 -11.39 22.73
N ARG A 134 44.77 -11.20 22.74
CA ARG A 134 45.50 -10.65 21.59
C ARG A 134 45.39 -11.54 20.36
N ARG A 135 45.39 -12.86 20.50
CA ARG A 135 45.17 -13.79 19.38
C ARG A 135 43.75 -13.66 18.82
N LYS A 136 42.72 -13.57 19.68
CA LYS A 136 41.34 -13.32 19.23
C LYS A 136 41.24 -11.97 18.50
N ALA A 137 41.79 -10.90 19.09
CA ALA A 137 41.76 -9.57 18.50
C ALA A 137 42.52 -9.52 17.16
N ALA A 138 43.68 -10.17 17.06
CA ALA A 138 44.42 -10.29 15.82
C ALA A 138 43.62 -11.04 14.74
N LEU A 139 42.94 -12.13 15.10
CA LEU A 139 42.09 -12.89 14.18
C LEU A 139 40.89 -12.06 13.68
N VAL A 140 40.24 -11.30 14.56
CA VAL A 140 39.16 -10.39 14.18
C VAL A 140 39.67 -9.28 13.27
N LEU A 141 40.85 -8.72 13.56
CA LEU A 141 41.46 -7.66 12.76
C LEU A 141 41.85 -8.16 11.36
N GLU A 142 42.37 -9.39 11.27
CA GLU A 142 42.73 -10.04 10.01
C GLU A 142 41.52 -10.33 9.11
N HIS A 143 40.35 -10.58 9.71
CA HIS A 143 39.11 -10.90 8.99
C HIS A 143 38.03 -9.82 9.12
N HIS A 144 38.42 -8.61 9.53
CA HIS A 144 37.49 -7.50 9.77
C HIS A 144 36.69 -7.16 8.52
N ASP A 145 37.35 -7.04 7.37
CA ASP A 145 36.70 -6.65 6.11
C ASP A 145 35.61 -7.65 5.71
N LYS A 146 35.88 -8.95 5.84
CA LYS A 146 34.91 -10.01 5.52
C LYS A 146 33.73 -10.02 6.48
N LEU A 147 33.96 -9.72 7.77
CA LEU A 147 32.91 -9.59 8.77
C LEU A 147 32.06 -8.34 8.48
N TYR A 148 32.68 -7.24 8.09
CA TYR A 148 31.99 -6.02 7.69
C TYR A 148 31.10 -6.27 6.46
N ASP A 149 31.63 -6.94 5.43
CA ASP A 149 30.87 -7.30 4.23
C ASP A 149 29.63 -8.13 4.58
N ALA A 150 29.77 -9.16 5.43
CA ALA A 150 28.65 -9.99 5.86
C ALA A 150 27.61 -9.21 6.69
N LEU A 151 28.05 -8.33 7.59
CA LEU A 151 27.18 -7.51 8.42
C LEU A 151 26.53 -6.35 7.65
N SER A 152 27.12 -5.92 6.53
CA SER A 152 26.59 -4.85 5.68
C SER A 152 25.49 -5.31 4.72
N LEU A 153 25.33 -6.63 4.52
CA LEU A 153 24.33 -7.21 3.59
C LEU A 153 22.90 -6.66 3.79
N PRO A 154 22.35 -6.57 5.01
CA PRO A 154 20.98 -6.06 5.20
C PRO A 154 20.83 -4.60 4.81
N VAL A 155 21.85 -3.78 5.09
CA VAL A 155 21.86 -2.34 4.76
C VAL A 155 22.00 -2.15 3.24
N LEU A 156 22.86 -2.94 2.59
CA LEU A 156 23.02 -2.91 1.14
C LEU A 156 21.73 -3.34 0.45
N LEU A 157 21.09 -4.40 0.93
CA LEU A 157 19.82 -4.90 0.41
C LEU A 157 18.70 -3.85 0.57
N ASP A 158 18.61 -3.18 1.72
CA ASP A 158 17.68 -2.05 1.93
C ASP A 158 17.90 -0.92 0.91
N SER A 159 19.16 -0.56 0.66
CA SER A 159 19.51 0.44 -0.36
C SER A 159 19.09 -0.01 -1.77
N CYS A 160 19.34 -1.26 -2.15
CA CYS A 160 18.91 -1.82 -3.43
C CYS A 160 17.38 -1.81 -3.59
N VAL A 161 16.63 -2.14 -2.54
CA VAL A 161 15.15 -2.10 -2.54
C VAL A 161 14.65 -0.67 -2.73
N ARG A 162 15.22 0.29 -2.00
CA ARG A 162 14.87 1.71 -2.12
C ARG A 162 15.18 2.29 -3.50
N ASN A 163 16.24 1.82 -4.16
CA ASN A 163 16.63 2.24 -5.51
C ASN A 163 15.90 1.49 -6.63
N HIS A 164 14.96 0.59 -6.32
CA HIS A 164 14.25 -0.28 -7.26
C HIS A 164 15.16 -1.26 -8.04
N SER A 165 16.38 -1.52 -7.55
CA SER A 165 17.30 -2.54 -8.08
C SER A 165 16.96 -3.92 -7.50
N TYR A 166 15.75 -4.41 -7.80
CA TYR A 166 15.23 -5.65 -7.22
C TYR A 166 16.02 -6.91 -7.62
N ALA A 167 16.67 -6.91 -8.79
CA ALA A 167 17.48 -8.03 -9.24
C ALA A 167 18.69 -8.27 -8.32
N GLU A 168 19.39 -7.20 -7.96
CA GLU A 168 20.54 -7.24 -7.05
C GLU A 168 20.12 -7.58 -5.63
N ALA A 169 19.01 -7.00 -5.16
CA ALA A 169 18.45 -7.31 -3.84
C ALA A 169 18.14 -8.81 -3.68
N LEU A 170 17.58 -9.46 -4.70
CA LEU A 170 17.31 -10.91 -4.68
C LEU A 170 18.60 -11.74 -4.68
N LEU A 171 19.64 -11.32 -5.39
CA LEU A 171 20.94 -12.00 -5.36
C LEU A 171 21.60 -11.90 -3.97
N LEU A 172 21.52 -10.74 -3.33
CA LEU A 172 22.00 -10.54 -1.95
C LEU A 172 21.23 -11.40 -0.95
N ALA A 173 19.90 -11.50 -1.11
CA ALA A 173 19.07 -12.38 -0.28
C ALA A 173 19.44 -13.86 -0.45
N GLN A 174 19.67 -14.32 -1.69
CA GLN A 174 20.13 -15.68 -1.97
C GLN A 174 21.51 -15.94 -1.36
N HIS A 175 22.42 -14.96 -1.40
CA HIS A 175 23.72 -15.06 -0.76
C HIS A 175 23.60 -15.19 0.77
N ALA A 176 22.77 -14.36 1.41
CA ALA A 176 22.50 -14.43 2.85
C ALA A 176 21.88 -15.78 3.25
N ALA A 177 20.93 -16.30 2.47
CA ALA A 177 20.36 -17.62 2.67
C ALA A 177 21.42 -18.74 2.51
N GLY A 178 22.27 -18.64 1.48
CA GLY A 178 23.41 -19.54 1.28
C GLY A 178 24.38 -19.54 2.47
N LEU A 179 24.71 -18.37 3.02
CA LEU A 179 25.55 -18.24 4.21
C LEU A 179 24.92 -18.91 5.43
N ALA A 180 23.62 -18.69 5.66
CA ALA A 180 22.89 -19.29 6.77
C ALA A 180 22.76 -20.82 6.67
N THR A 181 22.67 -21.38 5.46
CA THR A 181 22.70 -22.85 5.27
C THR A 181 24.07 -23.45 5.54
N ARG A 182 25.16 -22.71 5.24
CA ARG A 182 26.54 -23.15 5.50
C ARG A 182 26.89 -23.08 6.98
N PHE A 183 26.34 -22.12 7.72
CA PHE A 183 26.59 -21.89 9.14
C PHE A 183 25.29 -21.93 9.97
N PRO A 184 24.66 -23.10 10.13
CA PRO A 184 23.38 -23.22 10.84
C PRO A 184 23.47 -22.98 12.35
N ALA A 185 24.64 -23.25 12.95
CA ALA A 185 24.84 -23.13 14.40
C ALA A 185 25.23 -21.71 14.86
N ASP A 186 25.58 -20.81 13.95
CA ASP A 186 26.03 -19.45 14.30
C ASP A 186 24.84 -18.49 14.41
N PRO A 187 24.54 -17.96 15.61
CA PRO A 187 23.40 -17.07 15.82
C PRO A 187 23.52 -15.73 15.06
N LEU A 188 24.73 -15.24 14.80
CA LEU A 188 24.94 -13.95 14.12
C LEU A 188 24.62 -14.07 12.62
N VAL A 189 24.97 -15.19 11.99
CA VAL A 189 24.59 -15.43 10.59
C VAL A 189 23.08 -15.59 10.46
N GLN A 190 22.43 -16.27 11.42
CA GLN A 190 20.97 -16.41 11.42
C GLN A 190 20.26 -15.06 11.66
N SER A 191 20.81 -14.17 12.50
CA SER A 191 20.24 -12.83 12.67
C SER A 191 20.37 -11.98 11.41
N VAL A 192 21.53 -12.01 10.73
CA VAL A 192 21.72 -11.32 9.44
C VAL A 192 20.73 -11.84 8.39
N LYS A 193 20.52 -13.16 8.31
CA LYS A 193 19.50 -13.74 7.42
C LYS A 193 18.10 -13.21 7.76
N ALA A 194 17.71 -13.24 9.03
CA ALA A 194 16.39 -12.78 9.45
C ALA A 194 16.16 -11.29 9.12
N GLU A 195 17.19 -10.44 9.27
CA GLU A 195 17.12 -9.04 8.84
C GLU A 195 16.98 -8.91 7.32
N CYS A 196 17.76 -9.67 6.53
CA CYS A 196 17.62 -9.71 5.08
C CYS A 196 16.21 -10.16 4.65
N ASP A 197 15.66 -11.21 5.26
CA ASP A 197 14.32 -11.73 4.97
C ASP A 197 13.25 -10.66 5.26
N ALA A 198 13.38 -9.90 6.36
CA ALA A 198 12.48 -8.80 6.68
C ALA A 198 12.51 -7.69 5.60
N ARG A 199 13.67 -7.39 5.02
CA ARG A 199 13.80 -6.42 3.93
C ARG A 199 13.23 -6.95 2.60
N VAL A 200 13.37 -8.24 2.33
CA VAL A 200 12.73 -8.90 1.18
C VAL A 200 11.20 -8.89 1.34
N GLN A 201 10.68 -9.06 2.55
CA GLN A 201 9.25 -8.89 2.83
C GLN A 201 8.78 -7.43 2.61
N ALA A 202 9.59 -6.43 2.97
CA ALA A 202 9.28 -5.04 2.64
C ALA A 202 9.25 -4.79 1.12
N MET A 203 10.18 -5.41 0.37
CA MET A 203 10.19 -5.39 -1.09
C MET A 203 8.93 -6.05 -1.69
N LEU A 204 8.46 -7.16 -1.13
CA LEU A 204 7.19 -7.79 -1.52
C LEU A 204 6.02 -6.80 -1.41
N ALA A 205 5.90 -6.13 -0.26
CA ALA A 205 4.86 -5.13 -0.04
C ALA A 205 4.94 -3.97 -1.04
N GLN A 206 6.15 -3.50 -1.37
CA GLN A 206 6.36 -2.45 -2.36
C GLN A 206 5.96 -2.88 -3.78
N LEU A 207 6.30 -4.11 -4.19
CA LEU A 207 5.91 -4.66 -5.49
C LEU A 207 4.39 -4.87 -5.58
N LEU A 208 3.75 -5.37 -4.52
CA LEU A 208 2.29 -5.50 -4.46
C LEU A 208 1.60 -4.13 -4.52
N ARG A 209 2.15 -3.12 -3.86
CA ARG A 209 1.64 -1.75 -3.94
C ARG A 209 1.74 -1.18 -5.36
N MET A 210 2.83 -1.48 -6.09
CA MET A 210 2.95 -1.10 -7.50
C MET A 210 1.84 -1.71 -8.36
N LEU A 211 1.34 -2.91 -8.02
CA LEU A 211 0.17 -3.52 -8.67
C LEU A 211 -1.15 -2.82 -8.34
N SER A 212 -1.16 -1.84 -7.42
CA SER A 212 -2.33 -1.02 -7.07
C SER A 212 -2.24 0.45 -7.57
N GLU A 213 -1.13 0.82 -8.20
CA GLU A 213 -0.88 2.17 -8.70
C GLU A 213 -0.98 2.24 -10.25
N GLN A 214 -1.05 3.44 -10.83
CA GLN A 214 -1.08 3.58 -12.28
C GLN A 214 0.28 3.17 -12.88
N ALA A 215 0.31 2.08 -13.62
CA ALA A 215 1.53 1.52 -14.19
C ALA A 215 1.27 0.95 -15.58
N LYS A 216 2.24 1.12 -16.48
CA LYS A 216 2.21 0.55 -17.83
C LYS A 216 2.53 -0.95 -17.80
N LEU A 217 2.06 -1.69 -18.81
CA LEU A 217 2.31 -3.14 -18.96
C LEU A 217 3.77 -3.56 -18.72
N PRO A 218 4.82 -2.86 -19.23
CA PRO A 218 6.21 -3.28 -18.98
C PRO A 218 6.63 -3.18 -17.51
N ALA A 219 6.10 -2.22 -16.76
CA ALA A 219 6.37 -2.09 -15.33
C ALA A 219 5.68 -3.21 -14.54
N LEU A 220 4.40 -3.45 -14.83
CA LEU A 220 3.63 -4.55 -14.23
C LEU A 220 4.24 -5.92 -14.54
N PHE A 221 4.67 -6.14 -15.79
CA PHE A 221 5.33 -7.37 -16.19
C PHE A 221 6.64 -7.58 -15.42
N ARG A 222 7.46 -6.54 -15.25
CA ARG A 222 8.68 -6.62 -14.43
C ARG A 222 8.36 -6.89 -12.97
N ALA A 223 7.37 -6.22 -12.39
CA ALA A 223 6.96 -6.42 -11.00
C ALA A 223 6.48 -7.86 -10.76
N VAL A 224 5.57 -8.38 -11.58
CA VAL A 224 5.11 -9.78 -11.53
C VAL A 224 6.28 -10.74 -11.76
N GLY A 225 7.21 -10.42 -12.66
CA GLY A 225 8.42 -11.20 -12.88
C GLY A 225 9.31 -11.31 -11.64
N PHE A 226 9.47 -10.24 -10.86
CA PHE A 226 10.19 -10.28 -9.59
C PHE A 226 9.41 -11.04 -8.52
N LEU A 227 8.08 -10.86 -8.43
CA LEU A 227 7.23 -11.62 -7.52
C LEU A 227 7.31 -13.14 -7.77
N ARG A 228 7.33 -13.57 -9.04
CA ARG A 228 7.56 -14.97 -9.41
C ARG A 228 8.93 -15.47 -8.93
N LYS A 229 9.98 -14.66 -9.07
CA LYS A 229 11.35 -15.02 -8.62
C LYS A 229 11.48 -15.12 -7.10
N MET A 230 10.65 -14.40 -6.35
CA MET A 230 10.61 -14.49 -4.89
C MET A 230 10.04 -15.83 -4.41
N ALA A 231 9.26 -16.52 -5.24
CA ALA A 231 8.65 -17.83 -4.94
C ALA A 231 7.84 -17.86 -3.62
N VAL A 232 7.26 -16.71 -3.22
CA VAL A 232 6.41 -16.58 -2.02
C VAL A 232 4.94 -16.88 -2.33
N LEU A 233 4.49 -16.58 -3.56
CA LEU A 233 3.11 -16.74 -4.01
C LEU A 233 3.06 -17.74 -5.15
N ASP A 234 2.09 -18.65 -5.11
CA ASP A 234 1.82 -19.54 -6.24
C ASP A 234 1.23 -18.76 -7.42
N GLU A 235 1.31 -19.31 -8.63
CA GLU A 235 0.80 -18.64 -9.84
C GLU A 235 -0.68 -18.19 -9.73
N PRO A 236 -1.65 -18.99 -9.24
CA PRO A 236 -3.02 -18.53 -9.04
C PRO A 236 -3.15 -17.46 -7.94
N GLU A 237 -2.36 -17.53 -6.87
CA GLU A 237 -2.36 -16.53 -5.80
C GLU A 237 -1.79 -15.20 -6.28
N LEU A 238 -0.72 -15.25 -7.07
CA LEU A 238 -0.13 -14.08 -7.72
C LEU A 238 -1.09 -13.44 -8.73
N ALA A 239 -1.80 -14.26 -9.50
CA ALA A 239 -2.84 -13.79 -10.41
C ALA A 239 -4.00 -13.11 -9.65
N LEU A 240 -4.41 -13.67 -8.51
CA LEU A 240 -5.40 -13.06 -7.63
C LEU A 240 -4.88 -11.75 -7.01
N ALA A 241 -3.62 -11.71 -6.55
CA ALA A 241 -2.99 -10.50 -6.02
C ALA A 241 -2.90 -9.39 -7.09
N PHE A 242 -2.64 -9.77 -8.35
CA PHE A 242 -2.68 -8.85 -9.48
C PHE A 242 -4.08 -8.28 -9.71
N LEU A 243 -5.10 -9.14 -9.80
CA LEU A 243 -6.48 -8.70 -10.04
C LEU A 243 -7.02 -7.86 -8.88
N THR A 244 -6.73 -8.22 -7.64
CA THR A 244 -7.13 -7.43 -6.47
C THR A 244 -6.42 -6.08 -6.43
N GLY A 245 -5.11 -6.02 -6.71
CA GLY A 245 -4.38 -4.76 -6.85
C GLY A 245 -4.96 -3.87 -7.95
N ARG A 246 -5.26 -4.43 -9.12
CA ARG A 246 -5.92 -3.71 -10.22
C ARG A 246 -7.34 -3.28 -9.88
N GLY A 247 -8.09 -4.09 -9.13
CA GLY A 247 -9.41 -3.71 -8.60
C GLY A 247 -9.33 -2.47 -7.71
N VAL A 248 -8.37 -2.43 -6.77
CA VAL A 248 -8.15 -1.25 -5.90
C VAL A 248 -7.79 0.00 -6.72
N TYR A 249 -6.99 -0.15 -7.77
CA TYR A 249 -6.68 0.94 -8.69
C TYR A 249 -7.93 1.49 -9.40
N LEU A 250 -8.76 0.60 -9.97
CA LEU A 250 -10.01 0.97 -10.64
C LEU A 250 -11.00 1.62 -9.67
N ASP A 251 -11.15 1.08 -8.46
CA ASP A 251 -12.01 1.65 -7.43
C ASP A 251 -11.54 3.05 -7.01
N GLY A 252 -10.22 3.26 -6.93
CA GLY A 252 -9.64 4.59 -6.71
C GLY A 252 -10.01 5.58 -7.82
N LEU A 253 -9.96 5.12 -9.09
CA LEU A 253 -10.35 5.92 -10.25
C LEU A 253 -11.85 6.24 -10.28
N PHE A 254 -12.72 5.32 -9.87
CA PHE A 254 -14.15 5.58 -9.80
C PHE A 254 -14.52 6.54 -8.66
N LYS A 255 -13.86 6.42 -7.49
CA LYS A 255 -14.08 7.32 -6.35
C LYS A 255 -13.70 8.77 -6.62
N THR A 256 -12.67 9.03 -7.43
CA THR A 256 -12.31 10.39 -7.82
C THR A 256 -13.39 11.01 -8.70
N LEU A 257 -13.98 10.25 -9.64
CA LEU A 257 -15.13 10.70 -10.43
C LEU A 257 -16.38 10.96 -9.59
N GLU A 258 -16.67 10.09 -8.61
CA GLU A 258 -17.80 10.29 -7.70
C GLU A 258 -17.66 11.59 -6.88
N SER A 259 -16.42 11.98 -6.57
CA SER A 259 -16.15 13.23 -5.86
C SER A 259 -16.43 14.45 -6.74
N GLU A 260 -16.14 14.36 -8.05
CA GLU A 260 -16.49 15.41 -9.02
C GLU A 260 -18.02 15.59 -9.15
N ARG A 261 -18.81 14.52 -8.99
CA ARG A 261 -20.29 14.57 -9.00
C ARG A 261 -20.84 15.41 -7.85
N LYS A 262 -20.31 15.26 -6.63
CA LYS A 262 -20.83 15.93 -5.42
C LYS A 262 -20.67 17.46 -5.44
N GLY A 263 -19.79 17.98 -6.30
CA GLY A 263 -19.57 19.43 -6.46
C GLY A 263 -20.61 20.14 -7.33
N VAL A 264 -21.54 19.42 -7.96
CA VAL A 264 -22.55 19.99 -8.87
C VAL A 264 -23.92 20.02 -8.19
N GLN A 265 -24.16 21.04 -7.35
CA GLN A 265 -25.49 21.39 -6.86
C GLN A 265 -25.99 22.60 -7.65
N GLY A 266 -27.13 22.47 -8.32
CA GLY A 266 -27.72 23.50 -9.18
C GLY A 266 -29.15 23.15 -9.60
N ASP A 267 -29.72 23.90 -10.55
CA ASP A 267 -31.09 23.70 -11.04
C ASP A 267 -31.36 22.25 -11.52
N ALA A 268 -32.60 21.79 -11.41
CA ALA A 268 -33.00 20.40 -11.71
C ALA A 268 -32.65 19.93 -13.14
N GLU A 269 -32.60 20.84 -14.12
CA GLU A 269 -32.14 20.53 -15.48
C GLU A 269 -30.62 20.35 -15.56
N HIS A 270 -29.86 21.22 -14.88
CA HIS A 270 -28.41 21.12 -14.79
C HIS A 270 -27.96 19.86 -14.05
N GLU A 271 -28.72 19.41 -13.05
CA GLU A 271 -28.49 18.12 -12.38
C GLU A 271 -28.68 16.93 -13.33
N ARG A 272 -29.76 16.92 -14.13
CA ARG A 272 -30.04 15.86 -15.13
C ARG A 272 -28.92 15.72 -16.16
N GLU A 273 -28.45 16.84 -16.70
CA GLU A 273 -27.32 16.83 -17.63
C GLU A 273 -26.01 16.41 -16.95
N ALA A 274 -25.82 16.77 -15.67
CA ALA A 274 -24.66 16.33 -14.90
C ALA A 274 -24.67 14.82 -14.68
N TYR A 275 -25.83 14.20 -14.42
CA TYR A 275 -25.99 12.74 -14.34
C TYR A 275 -25.61 12.06 -15.66
N ALA A 276 -26.10 12.57 -16.79
CA ALA A 276 -25.75 12.03 -18.10
C ALA A 276 -24.26 12.17 -18.43
N ARG A 277 -23.66 13.33 -18.13
CA ARG A 277 -22.21 13.56 -18.31
C ARG A 277 -21.36 12.66 -17.42
N TYR A 278 -21.72 12.53 -16.15
CA TYR A 278 -21.07 11.63 -15.20
C TYR A 278 -21.11 10.19 -15.70
N LEU A 279 -22.29 9.72 -16.13
CA LEU A 279 -22.47 8.34 -16.56
C LEU A 279 -21.70 8.04 -17.85
N LYS A 280 -21.68 8.97 -18.82
CA LYS A 280 -20.84 8.84 -20.03
C LYS A 280 -19.35 8.69 -19.68
N ARG A 281 -18.85 9.55 -18.78
CA ARG A 281 -17.44 9.51 -18.34
C ARG A 281 -17.13 8.24 -17.52
N TYR A 282 -18.07 7.79 -16.69
CA TYR A 282 -17.95 6.53 -15.96
C TYR A 282 -17.85 5.35 -16.93
N VAL A 283 -18.72 5.27 -17.94
CA VAL A 283 -18.70 4.21 -18.96
C VAL A 283 -17.39 4.21 -19.74
N ASP A 284 -16.85 5.38 -20.09
CA ASP A 284 -15.56 5.48 -20.78
C ASP A 284 -14.40 4.96 -19.92
N LEU A 285 -14.33 5.38 -18.66
CA LEU A 285 -13.27 4.96 -17.73
C LEU A 285 -13.40 3.50 -17.32
N TRP A 286 -14.63 3.00 -17.18
CA TRP A 286 -14.90 1.59 -16.97
C TRP A 286 -14.44 0.77 -18.18
N ARG A 287 -14.78 1.20 -19.41
CA ARG A 287 -14.37 0.53 -20.64
C ARG A 287 -12.86 0.46 -20.73
N GLU A 288 -12.16 1.59 -20.60
CA GLU A 288 -10.70 1.66 -20.71
C GLU A 288 -10.03 0.88 -19.59
N GLY A 289 -10.42 1.12 -18.33
CA GLY A 289 -9.81 0.51 -17.17
C GLY A 289 -9.98 -1.01 -17.12
N VAL A 290 -11.20 -1.52 -17.33
CA VAL A 290 -11.45 -2.97 -17.31
C VAL A 290 -10.79 -3.64 -18.51
N TYR A 291 -10.82 -3.03 -19.70
CA TYR A 291 -10.16 -3.58 -20.89
C TYR A 291 -8.63 -3.64 -20.72
N ASP A 292 -8.02 -2.61 -20.12
CA ASP A 292 -6.61 -2.60 -19.80
C ASP A 292 -6.24 -3.72 -18.82
N VAL A 293 -7.04 -3.95 -17.77
CA VAL A 293 -6.78 -5.05 -16.84
C VAL A 293 -6.90 -6.41 -17.51
N ILE A 294 -7.93 -6.60 -18.36
CA ILE A 294 -8.10 -7.85 -19.10
C ILE A 294 -6.90 -8.10 -20.02
N THR A 295 -6.48 -7.10 -20.80
CA THR A 295 -5.34 -7.26 -21.73
C THR A 295 -4.03 -7.47 -20.99
N GLN A 296 -3.79 -6.74 -19.89
CA GLN A 296 -2.61 -6.94 -19.05
C GLN A 296 -2.60 -8.34 -18.42
N TYR A 297 -3.73 -8.79 -17.86
CA TYR A 297 -3.85 -10.11 -17.26
C TYR A 297 -3.62 -11.22 -18.30
N THR A 298 -4.29 -11.14 -19.45
CA THR A 298 -4.13 -12.10 -20.54
C THR A 298 -2.68 -12.16 -21.01
N SER A 299 -2.02 -11.02 -21.19
CA SER A 299 -0.61 -10.99 -21.59
C SER A 299 0.35 -11.57 -20.55
N ILE A 300 0.12 -11.32 -19.25
CA ILE A 300 1.03 -11.72 -18.17
C ILE A 300 0.83 -13.18 -17.73
N PHE A 301 -0.41 -13.66 -17.69
CA PHE A 301 -0.79 -14.93 -17.07
C PHE A 301 -1.37 -15.97 -18.05
N LEU A 302 -1.85 -15.56 -19.23
CA LEU A 302 -2.46 -16.50 -20.20
C LEU A 302 -1.56 -16.74 -21.42
N ASP A 303 -1.18 -15.69 -22.16
CA ASP A 303 -0.41 -15.81 -23.42
C ASP A 303 1.06 -16.19 -23.21
N ARG A 304 1.67 -15.71 -22.11
CA ARG A 304 3.07 -15.95 -21.73
C ARG A 304 3.21 -16.73 -20.43
N ALA A 305 2.22 -17.55 -20.11
CA ALA A 305 2.30 -18.44 -18.96
C ALA A 305 3.55 -19.35 -19.11
N PRO A 306 4.39 -19.49 -18.08
CA PRO A 306 5.46 -20.48 -18.11
C PRO A 306 4.83 -21.86 -18.28
N SER A 307 5.49 -22.76 -19.02
CA SER A 307 4.99 -24.11 -19.34
C SER A 307 4.63 -24.96 -18.11
N THR A 308 5.11 -24.58 -16.93
CA THR A 308 4.76 -25.14 -15.62
C THR A 308 3.34 -24.80 -15.13
N SER A 309 2.70 -23.77 -15.69
CA SER A 309 1.37 -23.29 -15.29
C SER A 309 0.21 -23.90 -16.08
N ALA A 310 0.50 -24.89 -16.94
CA ALA A 310 -0.51 -25.51 -17.81
C ALA A 310 -1.70 -26.10 -17.04
N ALA A 311 -1.45 -26.69 -15.87
CA ALA A 311 -2.49 -27.24 -14.99
C ALA A 311 -3.35 -26.16 -14.30
N ALA A 312 -2.82 -24.95 -14.12
CA ALA A 312 -3.50 -23.83 -13.44
C ALA A 312 -4.33 -22.95 -14.39
N HIS A 313 -4.17 -23.09 -15.72
CA HIS A 313 -4.94 -22.34 -16.72
C HIS A 313 -6.45 -22.24 -16.48
N PRO A 314 -7.20 -23.33 -16.17
CA PRO A 314 -8.64 -23.22 -15.94
C PRO A 314 -8.97 -22.31 -14.74
N GLN A 315 -8.16 -22.37 -13.69
CA GLN A 315 -8.33 -21.51 -12.51
C GLN A 315 -8.00 -20.04 -12.85
N LEU A 316 -6.95 -19.78 -13.64
CA LEU A 316 -6.60 -18.44 -14.11
C LEU A 316 -7.72 -17.81 -14.97
N HIS A 317 -8.29 -18.58 -15.89
CA HIS A 317 -9.46 -18.14 -16.67
C HIS A 317 -10.69 -17.88 -15.78
N ALA A 318 -10.92 -18.72 -14.76
CA ALA A 318 -12.00 -18.52 -13.81
C ALA A 318 -11.81 -17.22 -13.02
N LEU A 319 -10.60 -16.91 -12.55
CA LEU A 319 -10.27 -15.67 -11.85
C LEU A 319 -10.57 -14.44 -12.71
N LEU A 320 -10.11 -14.42 -13.97
CA LEU A 320 -10.43 -13.34 -14.91
C LEU A 320 -11.94 -13.19 -15.14
N THR A 321 -12.65 -14.30 -15.28
CA THR A 321 -14.11 -14.29 -15.47
C THR A 321 -14.84 -13.75 -14.24
N THR A 322 -14.42 -14.12 -13.03
CA THR A 322 -15.02 -13.60 -11.80
C THR A 322 -14.78 -12.09 -11.65
N PHE A 323 -13.58 -11.62 -11.97
CA PHE A 323 -13.22 -10.20 -11.93
C PHE A 323 -14.07 -9.38 -12.92
N THR A 324 -14.17 -9.84 -14.18
CA THR A 324 -14.95 -9.12 -15.20
C THR A 324 -16.44 -9.15 -14.90
N ASN A 325 -16.97 -10.27 -14.40
CA ASN A 325 -18.37 -10.36 -13.98
C ASN A 325 -18.67 -9.40 -12.82
N LEU A 326 -17.83 -9.35 -11.79
CA LEU A 326 -17.99 -8.42 -10.67
C LEU A 326 -18.08 -6.96 -11.16
N HIS A 327 -17.14 -6.52 -11.98
CA HIS A 327 -17.14 -5.14 -12.49
C HIS A 327 -18.31 -4.85 -13.44
N LEU A 328 -18.78 -5.85 -14.18
CA LEU A 328 -19.97 -5.74 -15.00
C LEU A 328 -21.23 -5.62 -14.15
N GLN A 329 -21.38 -6.41 -13.09
CA GLN A 329 -22.52 -6.30 -12.17
C GLN A 329 -22.57 -4.92 -11.51
N THR A 330 -21.42 -4.38 -11.09
CA THR A 330 -21.33 -3.02 -10.55
C THR A 330 -21.76 -1.96 -11.58
N LEU A 331 -21.35 -2.10 -12.84
CA LEU A 331 -21.80 -1.21 -13.92
C LEU A 331 -23.32 -1.30 -14.12
N LEU A 332 -23.88 -2.52 -14.20
CA LEU A 332 -25.31 -2.72 -14.39
C LEU A 332 -26.13 -2.17 -13.22
N ALA A 333 -25.69 -2.37 -11.98
CA ALA A 333 -26.33 -1.81 -10.79
C ALA A 333 -26.34 -0.27 -10.82
N LEU A 334 -25.20 0.34 -11.18
CA LEU A 334 -25.11 1.79 -11.33
C LEU A 334 -26.05 2.30 -12.43
N LEU A 335 -26.10 1.61 -13.58
CA LEU A 335 -27.03 1.94 -14.66
C LEU A 335 -28.49 1.85 -14.19
N GLN A 336 -28.87 0.79 -13.46
CA GLN A 336 -30.23 0.63 -12.92
C GLN A 336 -30.62 1.77 -11.96
N GLU A 337 -29.68 2.26 -11.16
CA GLU A 337 -29.94 3.35 -10.21
C GLU A 337 -30.02 4.71 -10.90
N MET A 338 -29.12 4.98 -11.85
CA MET A 338 -28.93 6.33 -12.42
C MET A 338 -29.72 6.60 -13.70
N LEU A 339 -30.05 5.59 -14.52
CA LEU A 339 -30.81 5.81 -15.76
C LEU A 339 -32.19 6.44 -15.54
N PRO A 340 -33.01 6.03 -14.54
CA PRO A 340 -34.32 6.63 -14.30
C PRO A 340 -34.28 8.13 -13.96
N LEU A 341 -33.11 8.63 -13.53
CA LEU A 341 -32.89 10.05 -13.22
C LEU A 341 -32.62 10.89 -14.49
N ILE A 342 -32.37 10.25 -15.64
CA ILE A 342 -32.12 10.89 -16.93
C ILE A 342 -33.40 10.75 -17.78
N PRO A 343 -34.33 11.73 -17.76
CA PRO A 343 -35.55 11.67 -18.57
C PRO A 343 -35.29 11.70 -20.07
N ASP A 344 -34.28 12.47 -20.52
CA ASP A 344 -34.16 12.82 -21.93
C ASP A 344 -33.84 11.58 -22.80
N PRO A 345 -34.76 11.18 -23.70
CA PRO A 345 -34.57 10.05 -24.59
C PRO A 345 -33.37 10.21 -25.53
N SER A 346 -32.97 11.45 -25.86
CA SER A 346 -31.80 11.70 -26.72
C SER A 346 -30.49 11.29 -26.04
N LEU A 347 -30.36 11.60 -24.74
CA LEU A 347 -29.21 11.23 -23.93
C LEU A 347 -29.18 9.73 -23.65
N LEU A 348 -30.35 9.11 -23.41
CA LEU A 348 -30.47 7.66 -23.27
C LEU A 348 -30.04 6.94 -24.56
N THR A 349 -30.46 7.43 -25.74
CA THR A 349 -30.06 6.86 -27.04
C THR A 349 -28.55 6.96 -27.25
N SER A 350 -27.97 8.12 -26.92
CA SER A 350 -26.51 8.35 -26.97
C SER A 350 -25.76 7.39 -26.06
N LEU A 351 -26.23 7.19 -24.83
CA LEU A 351 -25.63 6.29 -23.85
C LEU A 351 -25.75 4.81 -24.28
N LEU A 352 -26.92 4.40 -24.76
CA LEU A 352 -27.14 3.05 -25.27
C LEU A 352 -26.19 2.74 -26.42
N THR A 353 -26.00 3.71 -27.32
CA THR A 353 -25.05 3.59 -28.43
C THR A 353 -23.63 3.38 -27.91
N GLN A 354 -23.19 4.21 -26.95
CA GLN A 354 -21.86 4.09 -26.32
C GLN A 354 -21.67 2.74 -25.62
N LEU A 355 -22.66 2.28 -24.85
CA LEU A 355 -22.63 0.98 -24.18
C LEU A 355 -22.68 -0.20 -25.15
N THR A 356 -23.36 -0.06 -26.29
CA THR A 356 -23.37 -1.08 -27.34
C THR A 356 -22.01 -1.18 -28.03
N TYR A 357 -21.35 -0.05 -28.30
CA TYR A 357 -19.96 -0.04 -28.77
C TYR A 357 -19.00 -0.63 -27.73
N CYS A 358 -19.21 -0.32 -26.45
CA CYS A 358 -18.48 -0.91 -25.33
C CYS A 358 -18.64 -2.44 -25.35
N ALA A 359 -19.87 -2.96 -25.33
CA ALA A 359 -20.15 -4.40 -25.38
C ALA A 359 -19.56 -5.08 -26.63
N ASN A 360 -19.57 -4.41 -27.79
CA ASN A 360 -18.91 -4.91 -29.00
C ASN A 360 -17.39 -5.05 -28.85
N SER A 361 -16.74 -4.12 -28.13
CA SER A 361 -15.29 -4.23 -27.87
C SER A 361 -14.96 -5.39 -26.93
N PHE A 362 -15.78 -5.60 -25.89
CA PHE A 362 -15.61 -6.70 -24.93
C PHE A 362 -16.03 -8.07 -25.48
N ALA A 363 -16.96 -8.13 -26.44
CA ALA A 363 -17.33 -9.37 -27.12
C ALA A 363 -16.13 -10.05 -27.79
N ARG A 364 -15.13 -9.27 -28.26
CA ARG A 364 -13.88 -9.81 -28.83
C ARG A 364 -13.03 -10.56 -27.81
N VAL A 365 -13.22 -10.26 -26.52
CA VAL A 365 -12.52 -10.89 -25.39
C VAL A 365 -13.44 -11.87 -24.64
N GLY A 366 -14.57 -12.25 -25.25
CA GLY A 366 -15.49 -13.25 -24.71
C GLY A 366 -16.53 -12.71 -23.71
N LEU A 367 -16.69 -11.39 -23.59
CA LEU A 367 -17.66 -10.77 -22.68
C LEU A 367 -18.70 -9.95 -23.48
N ASP A 368 -19.77 -10.59 -23.95
CA ASP A 368 -20.92 -9.90 -24.55
C ASP A 368 -22.05 -9.74 -23.52
N PHE A 369 -22.41 -8.48 -23.24
CA PHE A 369 -23.42 -8.13 -22.24
C PHE A 369 -24.59 -7.30 -22.81
N LYS A 370 -24.74 -7.22 -24.14
CA LYS A 370 -25.82 -6.44 -24.77
C LYS A 370 -27.20 -6.88 -24.31
N GLY A 371 -27.40 -8.19 -24.14
CA GLY A 371 -28.68 -8.75 -23.68
C GLY A 371 -29.08 -8.27 -22.28
N LEU A 372 -28.12 -7.86 -21.45
CA LEU A 372 -28.36 -7.37 -20.09
C LEU A 372 -28.71 -5.87 -20.06
N LEU A 373 -28.37 -5.12 -21.13
CA LEU A 373 -28.67 -3.68 -21.21
C LEU A 373 -30.14 -3.42 -21.54
N ALA A 374 -30.74 -4.22 -22.43
CA ALA A 374 -32.11 -4.03 -22.90
C ALA A 374 -33.14 -3.82 -21.77
N PRO A 375 -33.28 -4.70 -20.76
CA PRO A 375 -34.29 -4.52 -19.71
C PRO A 375 -34.08 -3.23 -18.89
N ILE A 376 -32.84 -2.80 -18.69
CA ILE A 376 -32.51 -1.59 -17.92
C ILE A 376 -32.97 -0.34 -18.68
N PHE A 377 -32.70 -0.28 -19.99
CA PHE A 377 -33.14 0.84 -20.82
C PHE A 377 -34.66 0.86 -21.04
N VAL A 378 -35.29 -0.31 -21.17
CA VAL A 378 -36.75 -0.44 -21.27
C VAL A 378 -37.42 0.15 -20.03
N ASP A 379 -36.97 -0.24 -18.83
CA ASP A 379 -37.49 0.28 -17.56
C ASP A 379 -37.25 1.80 -17.40
N ALA A 380 -36.08 2.28 -17.79
CA ALA A 380 -35.74 3.70 -17.73
C ALA A 380 -36.62 4.56 -18.66
N VAL A 381 -36.79 4.13 -19.91
CA VAL A 381 -37.66 4.81 -20.88
C VAL A 381 -39.11 4.79 -20.40
N GLN A 382 -39.59 3.65 -19.90
CA GLN A 382 -40.93 3.54 -19.34
C GLN A 382 -41.15 4.57 -18.22
N LYS A 383 -40.30 4.56 -17.19
CA LYS A 383 -40.40 5.48 -16.04
C LYS A 383 -40.26 6.94 -16.46
N GLY A 384 -39.38 7.25 -17.41
CA GLY A 384 -39.19 8.60 -17.94
C GLY A 384 -40.46 9.14 -18.59
N ILE A 385 -41.05 8.38 -19.52
CA ILE A 385 -42.26 8.79 -20.25
C ILE A 385 -43.50 8.78 -19.33
N GLU A 386 -43.62 7.80 -18.44
CA GLU A 386 -44.71 7.79 -17.44
C GLU A 386 -44.67 9.02 -16.54
N ARG A 387 -43.46 9.47 -16.14
CA ARG A 387 -43.28 10.72 -15.39
C ARG A 387 -43.71 11.92 -16.22
N GLU A 388 -43.27 12.04 -17.47
CA GLU A 388 -43.65 13.16 -18.35
C GLU A 388 -45.17 13.22 -18.60
N PHE A 389 -45.83 12.07 -18.79
CA PHE A 389 -47.30 12.01 -18.92
C PHE A 389 -48.03 12.42 -17.64
N ASN A 390 -47.50 12.04 -16.47
CA ASN A 390 -48.07 12.43 -15.19
C ASN A 390 -47.84 13.92 -14.92
N GLU A 391 -46.64 14.46 -15.14
CA GLU A 391 -46.32 15.89 -15.00
C GLU A 391 -47.19 16.73 -15.93
N ALA A 392 -47.40 16.31 -17.18
CA ALA A 392 -48.31 16.97 -18.12
C ALA A 392 -49.76 16.97 -17.60
N ALA A 393 -50.26 15.83 -17.11
CA ALA A 393 -51.62 15.72 -16.56
C ALA A 393 -51.79 16.57 -15.30
N GLU A 394 -50.80 16.57 -14.40
CA GLU A 394 -50.80 17.38 -13.19
C GLU A 394 -50.75 18.87 -13.52
N ALA A 395 -49.93 19.29 -14.49
CA ALA A 395 -49.91 20.67 -14.96
C ALA A 395 -51.25 21.11 -15.53
N LEU A 396 -51.94 20.24 -16.28
CA LEU A 396 -53.30 20.49 -16.75
C LEU A 396 -54.30 20.58 -15.58
N CYS A 397 -54.30 19.60 -14.68
CA CYS A 397 -55.18 19.57 -13.51
C CYS A 397 -54.95 20.80 -12.61
N ASN A 398 -53.71 21.22 -12.42
CA ASN A 398 -53.36 22.40 -11.64
C ASN A 398 -53.80 23.68 -12.34
N LYS A 399 -53.70 23.80 -13.67
CA LYS A 399 -54.27 24.94 -14.41
C LYS A 399 -55.79 25.00 -14.30
N ILE A 400 -56.45 23.85 -14.33
CA ILE A 400 -57.89 23.73 -14.14
C ILE A 400 -58.26 24.14 -12.70
N ARG A 401 -57.58 23.62 -11.66
CA ARG A 401 -57.81 23.90 -10.23
C ARG A 401 -57.38 25.29 -9.75
N THR A 402 -56.29 25.84 -10.27
CA THR A 402 -55.87 27.22 -9.91
C THR A 402 -56.81 28.28 -10.50
N GLY A 403 -57.62 27.91 -11.50
CA GLY A 403 -58.79 28.68 -11.90
C GLY A 403 -59.93 28.66 -10.86
N THR A 404 -59.95 27.67 -9.96
CA THR A 404 -61.03 27.43 -8.98
C THR A 404 -60.69 27.78 -7.54
N ASP A 405 -59.40 27.83 -7.17
CA ASP A 405 -58.98 27.94 -5.77
C ASP A 405 -58.98 29.39 -5.26
N GLY A 406 -59.97 29.74 -4.43
CA GLY A 406 -60.13 31.03 -3.76
C GLY A 406 -59.15 31.31 -2.62
N LYS A 407 -58.07 30.54 -2.46
CA LYS A 407 -57.03 30.75 -1.44
C LYS A 407 -55.85 31.54 -1.99
N ARG A 408 -56.06 32.84 -2.23
CA ARG A 408 -54.99 33.85 -2.35
C ARG A 408 -55.19 34.94 -1.29
N PRO A 409 -54.13 35.65 -0.87
CA PRO A 409 -54.23 36.72 0.12
C PRO A 409 -55.27 37.76 -0.30
N ALA A 410 -55.95 38.33 0.70
CA ALA A 410 -57.22 39.06 0.65
C ALA A 410 -57.29 40.35 -0.21
N SER A 411 -56.36 40.57 -1.15
CA SER A 411 -56.30 41.76 -2.00
C SER A 411 -56.69 41.56 -3.47
N SER A 412 -56.99 40.33 -3.92
CA SER A 412 -57.48 40.08 -5.29
C SER A 412 -58.90 39.54 -5.28
N ILE A 413 -59.86 40.45 -5.47
CA ILE A 413 -61.29 40.18 -5.58
C ILE A 413 -61.56 39.46 -6.92
N SER A 414 -62.33 38.37 -6.88
CA SER A 414 -62.76 37.48 -7.99
C SER A 414 -61.88 36.25 -8.27
N GLY A 415 -62.41 35.06 -7.98
CA GLY A 415 -61.99 33.83 -8.65
C GLY A 415 -62.15 34.00 -10.17
N LYS A 416 -61.25 33.41 -10.97
CA LYS A 416 -61.30 33.54 -12.43
C LYS A 416 -62.41 32.66 -12.98
N LYS A 417 -63.26 33.22 -13.85
CA LYS A 417 -64.31 32.43 -14.52
C LYS A 417 -63.69 31.41 -15.49
N PRO A 418 -64.29 30.21 -15.69
CA PRO A 418 -63.86 29.21 -16.68
C PRO A 418 -63.57 29.78 -18.07
N SER A 419 -64.41 30.69 -18.55
CA SER A 419 -64.24 31.42 -19.81
C SER A 419 -62.90 32.16 -19.92
N GLN A 420 -62.36 32.66 -18.81
CA GLN A 420 -61.11 33.44 -18.80
C GLN A 420 -59.85 32.59 -18.96
N TYR A 421 -59.92 31.27 -18.77
CA TYR A 421 -58.74 30.40 -18.80
C TYR A 421 -58.89 29.15 -19.68
N LEU A 422 -60.10 28.64 -19.92
CA LEU A 422 -60.33 27.46 -20.76
C LEU A 422 -60.39 27.78 -22.25
N VAL A 423 -60.89 28.97 -22.62
CA VAL A 423 -61.12 29.36 -24.01
C VAL A 423 -60.33 30.65 -24.33
N ALA A 424 -59.81 30.74 -25.55
CA ALA A 424 -59.16 31.95 -26.02
C ALA A 424 -60.15 33.13 -26.09
N PRO A 425 -59.75 34.37 -25.74
CA PRO A 425 -60.65 35.54 -25.73
C PRO A 425 -61.37 35.80 -27.06
N SER A 426 -60.74 35.43 -28.18
CA SER A 426 -61.29 35.56 -29.54
C SER A 426 -62.43 34.58 -29.84
N SER A 427 -62.55 33.49 -29.07
CA SER A 427 -63.51 32.39 -29.27
C SER A 427 -64.56 32.30 -28.16
N LEU A 428 -64.60 33.29 -27.26
CA LEU A 428 -65.56 33.40 -26.15
C LEU A 428 -67.03 33.50 -26.58
N PRO A 429 -67.39 34.27 -27.64
CA PRO A 429 -68.80 34.46 -28.03
C PRO A 429 -69.49 33.18 -28.50
N SER A 430 -68.72 32.24 -29.05
CA SER A 430 -69.18 30.93 -29.50
C SER A 430 -68.04 29.91 -29.36
N PRO A 431 -68.00 29.14 -28.25
CA PRO A 431 -66.96 28.13 -28.07
C PRO A 431 -67.06 27.09 -29.19
N PRO A 432 -65.97 26.84 -29.95
CA PRO A 432 -66.05 26.02 -31.15
C PRO A 432 -66.19 24.54 -30.79
N LEU A 433 -67.28 23.93 -31.23
CA LEU A 433 -67.55 22.50 -31.10
C LEU A 433 -67.03 21.75 -32.34
N PRO A 434 -66.60 20.49 -32.20
CA PRO A 434 -66.08 19.71 -33.32
C PRO A 434 -67.18 19.39 -34.34
N THR A 435 -66.96 19.74 -35.61
CA THR A 435 -67.86 19.35 -36.72
C THR A 435 -67.63 17.89 -37.12
N ALA A 436 -68.66 17.17 -37.60
CA ALA A 436 -68.54 15.80 -38.09
C ALA A 436 -67.45 15.61 -39.18
N ALA A 437 -67.24 16.63 -40.03
CA ALA A 437 -66.16 16.64 -41.01
C ALA A 437 -64.77 16.67 -40.37
N GLN A 438 -64.59 17.41 -39.26
CA GLN A 438 -63.34 17.49 -38.52
C GLN A 438 -63.04 16.18 -37.79
N LEU A 439 -64.07 15.49 -37.26
CA LEU A 439 -63.93 14.17 -36.62
C LEU A 439 -63.56 13.06 -37.62
N ARG A 440 -64.10 13.12 -38.84
CA ARG A 440 -63.68 12.24 -39.93
C ARG A 440 -62.25 12.53 -40.38
N ALA A 441 -61.92 13.80 -40.57
CA ALA A 441 -60.57 14.24 -40.95
C ALA A 441 -59.52 13.90 -39.89
N LEU A 442 -59.89 13.90 -38.61
CA LEU A 442 -59.09 13.34 -37.54
C LEU A 442 -58.79 11.88 -37.84
N SER A 443 -59.81 11.03 -37.92
CA SER A 443 -59.67 9.57 -38.08
C SER A 443 -58.92 9.14 -39.35
N SER A 444 -59.09 9.86 -40.48
CA SER A 444 -58.42 9.55 -41.75
C SER A 444 -57.14 10.35 -41.99
N GLY A 445 -56.86 11.37 -41.18
CA GLY A 445 -55.75 12.29 -41.35
C GLY A 445 -54.42 11.77 -40.82
N PRO A 446 -53.32 12.46 -41.15
CA PRO A 446 -52.00 12.08 -40.70
C PRO A 446 -51.87 12.23 -39.16
N PRO A 447 -51.36 11.20 -38.45
CA PRO A 447 -51.38 11.16 -36.97
C PRO A 447 -50.41 12.14 -36.30
N ASN A 448 -49.55 12.81 -37.08
CA ASN A 448 -48.54 13.75 -36.62
C ASN A 448 -48.96 15.22 -36.71
N VAL A 449 -50.15 15.53 -37.26
CA VAL A 449 -50.62 16.91 -37.42
C VAL A 449 -51.66 17.23 -36.34
N PRO A 450 -51.35 18.14 -35.38
CA PRO A 450 -52.28 18.48 -34.31
C PRO A 450 -53.53 19.20 -34.86
N PRO A 451 -54.73 18.91 -34.32
CA PRO A 451 -55.98 19.55 -34.75
C PRO A 451 -55.99 21.06 -34.45
N PRO A 452 -56.33 21.93 -35.43
CA PRO A 452 -56.33 23.38 -35.23
C PRO A 452 -57.37 23.85 -34.20
N LEU A 453 -58.41 23.04 -33.97
CA LEU A 453 -59.44 23.30 -32.96
C LEU A 453 -58.88 23.39 -31.53
N LEU A 454 -57.74 22.76 -31.23
CA LEU A 454 -57.16 22.82 -29.89
C LEU A 454 -56.55 24.18 -29.57
N VAL A 455 -56.26 25.02 -30.58
CA VAL A 455 -55.71 26.37 -30.39
C VAL A 455 -56.69 27.29 -29.66
N SER A 456 -58.00 27.09 -29.86
CA SER A 456 -59.04 27.85 -29.14
C SER A 456 -59.15 27.46 -27.66
N TYR A 457 -58.46 26.39 -27.23
CA TYR A 457 -58.44 25.89 -25.85
C TYR A 457 -56.99 25.84 -25.30
N PRO A 458 -56.43 26.98 -24.86
CA PRO A 458 -55.01 27.08 -24.50
C PRO A 458 -54.50 26.04 -23.48
N PRO A 459 -55.23 25.68 -22.40
CA PRO A 459 -54.78 24.64 -21.47
C PRO A 459 -54.63 23.26 -22.12
N LEU A 460 -55.55 22.92 -23.05
CA LEU A 460 -55.51 21.67 -23.79
C LEU A 460 -54.39 21.64 -24.81
N ALA A 461 -54.14 22.77 -25.49
CA ALA A 461 -52.99 22.92 -26.39
C ALA A 461 -51.66 22.76 -25.65
N VAL A 462 -51.52 23.34 -24.45
CA VAL A 462 -50.28 23.18 -23.66
C VAL A 462 -50.10 21.73 -23.19
N TYR A 463 -51.17 21.08 -22.73
CA TYR A 463 -51.11 19.64 -22.39
C TYR A 463 -50.73 18.80 -23.61
N LEU A 464 -51.35 19.05 -24.77
CA LEU A 464 -51.02 18.35 -26.01
C LEU A 464 -49.55 18.54 -26.38
N ASN A 465 -49.02 19.76 -26.32
CA ASN A 465 -47.63 20.04 -26.64
C ASN A 465 -46.67 19.29 -25.70
N ALA A 466 -46.99 19.22 -24.40
CA ALA A 466 -46.19 18.47 -23.43
C ALA A 466 -46.17 16.96 -23.77
N VAL A 467 -47.34 16.38 -24.06
CA VAL A 467 -47.43 14.97 -24.46
C VAL A 467 -46.72 14.71 -25.81
N LEU A 468 -46.89 15.58 -26.80
CA LEU A 468 -46.20 15.45 -28.09
C LEU A 468 -44.68 15.60 -27.94
N THR A 469 -44.21 16.40 -26.99
CA THR A 469 -42.77 16.51 -26.67
C THR A 469 -42.24 15.18 -26.16
N ALA A 470 -42.95 14.56 -25.21
CA ALA A 470 -42.63 13.23 -24.69
C ALA A 470 -42.62 12.16 -25.81
N LEU A 471 -43.67 12.16 -26.66
CA LEU A 471 -43.76 11.23 -27.79
C LEU A 471 -42.64 11.45 -28.81
N ASN A 472 -42.25 12.70 -29.08
CA ASN A 472 -41.15 13.01 -29.98
C ASN A 472 -39.80 12.52 -29.43
N GLY A 473 -39.59 12.62 -28.12
CA GLY A 473 -38.44 12.03 -27.46
C GLY A 473 -38.43 10.50 -27.60
N LEU A 474 -39.56 9.85 -27.31
CA LEU A 474 -39.72 8.40 -27.42
C LEU A 474 -39.36 7.85 -28.82
N ARG A 475 -39.56 8.62 -29.90
CA ARG A 475 -39.19 8.19 -31.27
C ARG A 475 -37.72 7.84 -31.44
N LEU A 476 -36.82 8.41 -30.62
CA LEU A 476 -35.39 8.12 -30.68
C LEU A 476 -35.08 6.73 -30.10
N LEU A 477 -35.88 6.27 -29.13
CA LEU A 477 -35.71 5.00 -28.45
C LEU A 477 -37.08 4.45 -28.02
N ALA A 478 -37.76 3.75 -28.95
CA ALA A 478 -39.08 3.16 -28.72
C ALA A 478 -39.01 1.62 -28.69
N PRO A 479 -38.74 1.00 -27.51
CA PRO A 479 -38.87 -0.45 -27.37
C PRO A 479 -40.29 -0.93 -27.68
N VAL A 480 -40.40 -1.96 -28.53
CA VAL A 480 -41.69 -2.50 -29.01
C VAL A 480 -42.57 -3.01 -27.86
N GLU A 481 -41.95 -3.59 -26.83
CA GLU A 481 -42.63 -4.15 -25.66
C GLU A 481 -43.36 -3.10 -24.82
N LEU A 482 -42.94 -1.82 -24.90
CA LEU A 482 -43.52 -0.74 -24.10
C LEU A 482 -44.85 -0.22 -24.63
N LEU A 483 -45.25 -0.55 -25.87
CA LEU A 483 -46.48 -0.01 -26.47
C LEU A 483 -47.70 -0.17 -25.57
N SER A 484 -47.91 -1.37 -25.01
CA SER A 484 -49.07 -1.66 -24.16
C SER A 484 -49.01 -0.97 -22.79
N ALA A 485 -47.81 -0.84 -22.22
CA ALA A 485 -47.59 -0.18 -20.93
C ALA A 485 -47.76 1.34 -21.05
N LEU A 486 -47.14 1.94 -22.06
CA LEU A 486 -47.23 3.38 -22.34
C LEU A 486 -48.64 3.80 -22.75
N LEU A 487 -49.36 2.97 -23.51
CA LEU A 487 -50.77 3.23 -23.83
C LEU A 487 -51.63 3.27 -22.55
N ARG A 488 -51.40 2.35 -21.61
CA ARG A 488 -52.10 2.34 -20.31
C ARG A 488 -51.76 3.58 -19.48
N ALA A 489 -50.48 3.95 -19.40
CA ALA A 489 -50.04 5.14 -18.69
C ALA A 489 -50.62 6.44 -19.29
N LEU A 490 -50.65 6.50 -20.63
CA LEU A 490 -51.28 7.59 -21.36
C LEU A 490 -52.78 7.65 -21.05
N ASP A 491 -53.47 6.52 -21.06
CA ASP A 491 -54.90 6.44 -20.72
C ASP A 491 -55.19 6.94 -19.30
N THR A 492 -54.34 6.58 -18.34
CA THR A 492 -54.43 7.09 -16.96
C THR A 492 -54.19 8.61 -16.92
N SER A 493 -53.23 9.14 -17.69
CA SER A 493 -52.98 10.58 -17.81
C SER A 493 -54.20 11.33 -18.41
N LEU A 494 -54.79 10.77 -19.46
CA LEU A 494 -55.99 11.32 -20.11
C LEU A 494 -57.23 11.25 -19.21
N ALA A 495 -57.40 10.13 -18.48
CA ALA A 495 -58.49 9.96 -17.53
C ALA A 495 -58.43 11.00 -16.40
N LYS A 496 -57.22 11.28 -15.86
CA LYS A 496 -56.99 12.35 -14.88
C LYS A 496 -57.43 13.72 -15.43
N GLY A 497 -56.99 14.07 -16.63
CA GLY A 497 -57.34 15.35 -17.27
C GLY A 497 -58.84 15.52 -17.51
N LEU A 498 -59.52 14.50 -18.04
CA LEU A 498 -60.96 14.52 -18.27
C LEU A 498 -61.75 14.54 -16.95
N SER A 499 -61.32 13.79 -15.94
CA SER A 499 -61.96 13.78 -14.62
C SER A 499 -61.90 15.16 -13.94
N ALA A 500 -60.81 15.92 -14.13
CA ALA A 500 -60.69 17.28 -13.63
C ALA A 500 -61.67 18.24 -14.33
N LEU A 501 -61.92 18.06 -15.63
CA LEU A 501 -62.94 18.83 -16.36
C LEU A 501 -64.37 18.46 -15.94
N LEU A 502 -64.64 17.16 -15.70
CA LEU A 502 -65.94 16.70 -15.19
C LEU A 502 -66.21 17.13 -13.74
N ALA A 503 -65.17 17.30 -12.93
CA ALA A 503 -65.32 17.86 -11.59
C ALA A 503 -65.85 19.29 -11.64
N LEU A 504 -65.40 20.10 -12.62
CA LEU A 504 -65.90 21.46 -12.81
C LEU A 504 -67.40 21.50 -13.20
N THR A 505 -67.89 20.51 -13.95
CA THR A 505 -69.31 20.48 -14.33
C THR A 505 -70.20 20.03 -13.18
N ARG A 506 -69.72 19.18 -12.28
CA ARG A 506 -70.49 18.66 -11.13
C ARG A 506 -70.49 19.59 -9.93
N GLU A 507 -69.36 20.24 -9.66
CA GLU A 507 -69.19 21.19 -8.56
C GLU A 507 -68.71 22.51 -9.16
N PRO A 508 -69.61 23.38 -9.66
CA PRO A 508 -69.21 24.64 -10.30
C PRO A 508 -68.71 25.65 -9.25
N PRO A 509 -67.39 25.89 -9.11
CA PRO A 509 -66.85 26.82 -8.11
C PRO A 509 -67.25 28.28 -8.36
N TRP A 510 -67.75 28.60 -9.55
CA TRP A 510 -68.26 29.92 -9.90
C TRP A 510 -69.72 30.14 -9.45
N ALA A 511 -70.44 29.10 -9.01
CA ALA A 511 -71.79 29.22 -8.47
C ALA A 511 -71.82 29.84 -7.06
N ASP A 512 -70.76 29.64 -6.27
CA ASP A 512 -70.62 30.13 -4.89
C ASP A 512 -69.88 31.49 -4.76
N ALA A 513 -69.61 32.16 -5.89
CA ALA A 513 -68.91 33.45 -5.88
C ALA A 513 -69.73 34.55 -5.17
N PRO A 514 -69.09 35.51 -4.45
CA PRO A 514 -69.78 36.54 -3.66
C PRO A 514 -70.65 37.49 -4.51
N SER A 515 -70.40 37.56 -5.82
CA SER A 515 -71.32 38.12 -6.81
C SER A 515 -72.14 36.97 -7.42
N ARG A 516 -73.43 36.83 -7.05
CA ARG A 516 -74.34 35.87 -7.72
C ARG A 516 -74.27 36.10 -9.24
N PRO A 517 -73.78 35.14 -10.04
CA PRO A 517 -73.83 35.27 -11.49
C PRO A 517 -75.29 35.32 -11.95
N SER A 518 -75.58 36.05 -13.03
CA SER A 518 -76.87 35.95 -13.71
C SER A 518 -77.10 34.50 -14.13
N ALA A 519 -78.35 34.03 -14.17
CA ALA A 519 -78.67 32.68 -14.63
C ALA A 519 -78.16 32.41 -16.06
N GLU A 520 -78.04 33.47 -16.88
CA GLU A 520 -77.46 33.42 -18.23
C GLU A 520 -75.93 33.26 -18.20
N ASP A 521 -75.24 33.94 -17.28
CA ASP A 521 -73.79 33.83 -17.12
C ASP A 521 -73.39 32.44 -16.62
N ALA A 522 -74.15 31.88 -15.67
CA ALA A 522 -73.90 30.53 -15.14
C ALA A 522 -74.04 29.47 -16.25
N LYS A 523 -75.07 29.57 -17.09
CA LYS A 523 -75.27 28.71 -18.27
C LYS A 523 -74.20 28.90 -19.34
N ALA A 524 -73.72 30.13 -19.54
CA ALA A 524 -72.64 30.40 -20.49
C ALA A 524 -71.32 29.75 -20.05
N GLU A 525 -70.98 29.83 -18.75
CA GLU A 525 -69.78 29.19 -18.20
C GLU A 525 -69.89 27.65 -18.21
N GLU A 526 -71.06 27.10 -17.89
CA GLU A 526 -71.35 25.66 -18.01
C GLU A 526 -71.23 25.17 -19.46
N GLY A 527 -71.73 25.95 -20.43
CA GLY A 527 -71.56 25.68 -21.85
C GLY A 527 -70.09 25.69 -22.30
N VAL A 528 -69.26 26.58 -21.75
CA VAL A 528 -67.81 26.64 -22.04
C VAL A 528 -67.09 25.40 -21.52
N VAL A 529 -67.37 24.97 -20.28
CA VAL A 529 -66.78 23.76 -19.70
C VAL A 529 -67.26 22.52 -20.46
N GLY A 530 -68.55 22.44 -20.80
CA GLY A 530 -69.13 21.37 -21.60
C GLY A 530 -68.51 21.28 -23.00
N ALA A 531 -68.23 22.42 -23.65
CA ALA A 531 -67.54 22.48 -24.93
C ALA A 531 -66.08 22.01 -24.81
N ALA A 532 -65.36 22.45 -23.77
CA ALA A 532 -63.98 22.02 -23.50
C ALA A 532 -63.90 20.50 -23.22
N ALA A 533 -64.83 19.95 -22.44
CA ALA A 533 -64.92 18.51 -22.18
C ALA A 533 -65.24 17.72 -23.46
N THR A 534 -66.09 18.26 -24.34
CA THR A 534 -66.40 17.64 -25.64
C THR A 534 -65.20 17.60 -26.56
N VAL A 535 -64.43 18.70 -26.62
CA VAL A 535 -63.18 18.75 -27.40
C VAL A 535 -62.12 17.82 -26.81
N TYR A 536 -62.03 17.72 -25.49
CA TYR A 536 -61.15 16.76 -24.82
C TYR A 536 -61.49 15.31 -25.21
N ALA A 537 -62.75 14.90 -25.04
CA ALA A 537 -63.17 13.52 -25.25
C ALA A 537 -63.19 13.11 -26.74
N ARG A 538 -63.71 13.97 -27.63
CA ARG A 538 -63.91 13.61 -29.05
C ARG A 538 -62.75 13.98 -29.97
N VAL A 539 -61.85 14.89 -29.57
CA VAL A 539 -60.74 15.34 -30.42
C VAL A 539 -59.39 15.00 -29.82
N LEU A 540 -59.13 15.41 -28.57
CA LEU A 540 -57.81 15.24 -27.96
C LEU A 540 -57.48 13.77 -27.66
N VAL A 541 -58.40 13.04 -27.02
CA VAL A 541 -58.19 11.63 -26.63
C VAL A 541 -57.91 10.73 -27.85
N PRO A 542 -58.74 10.72 -28.91
CA PRO A 542 -58.46 9.91 -30.10
C PRO A 542 -57.17 10.32 -30.81
N PHE A 543 -56.87 11.62 -30.86
CA PHE A 543 -55.66 12.14 -31.50
C PHE A 543 -54.39 11.66 -30.79
N ILE A 544 -54.28 11.82 -29.48
CA ILE A 544 -53.07 11.46 -28.73
C ILE A 544 -52.85 9.94 -28.73
N ARG A 545 -53.93 9.14 -28.60
CA ARG A 545 -53.84 7.68 -28.71
C ARG A 545 -53.30 7.26 -30.09
N ARG A 546 -53.80 7.88 -31.18
CA ARG A 546 -53.28 7.64 -32.53
C ARG A 546 -51.85 8.13 -32.71
N ALA A 547 -51.47 9.26 -32.12
CA ALA A 547 -50.11 9.78 -32.18
C ALA A 547 -49.11 8.80 -31.55
N LEU A 548 -49.45 8.12 -30.45
CA LEU A 548 -48.61 7.06 -29.86
C LEU A 548 -48.57 5.81 -30.74
N VAL A 549 -49.74 5.25 -31.08
CA VAL A 549 -49.83 3.92 -31.72
C VAL A 549 -49.42 3.96 -33.20
N GLU A 550 -49.96 4.90 -33.97
CA GLU A 550 -49.66 5.05 -35.40
C GLU A 550 -48.43 5.93 -35.63
N GLY A 551 -48.28 7.01 -34.84
CA GLY A 551 -47.21 7.98 -35.04
C GLY A 551 -45.83 7.52 -34.55
N VAL A 552 -45.74 6.87 -33.38
CA VAL A 552 -44.47 6.39 -32.82
C VAL A 552 -44.19 4.94 -33.21
N TYR A 553 -45.18 4.06 -33.06
CA TYR A 553 -44.99 2.62 -33.26
C TYR A 553 -45.38 2.12 -34.65
N GLY A 554 -46.03 2.95 -35.48
CA GLY A 554 -46.42 2.57 -36.84
C GLY A 554 -47.50 1.49 -36.91
N VAL A 555 -48.20 1.22 -35.80
CA VAL A 555 -49.25 0.20 -35.72
C VAL A 555 -50.59 0.84 -36.06
N SER A 556 -51.37 0.25 -36.97
CA SER A 556 -52.70 0.77 -37.32
C SER A 556 -53.71 0.46 -36.19
N MET A 557 -54.36 1.50 -35.66
CA MET A 557 -55.32 1.34 -34.55
C MET A 557 -56.45 0.36 -34.87
N GLY A 558 -57.00 0.42 -36.08
CA GLY A 558 -58.09 -0.45 -36.52
C GLY A 558 -57.69 -1.91 -36.81
N LYS A 559 -56.39 -2.21 -36.97
CA LYS A 559 -55.90 -3.59 -37.20
C LYS A 559 -55.45 -4.29 -35.92
N ALA A 560 -55.03 -3.54 -34.90
CA ALA A 560 -54.42 -4.08 -33.69
C ALA A 560 -55.41 -4.31 -32.54
N ASN A 561 -56.68 -3.91 -32.69
CA ASN A 561 -57.73 -4.01 -31.66
C ASN A 561 -57.21 -3.60 -30.27
N MET A 562 -56.77 -2.34 -30.14
CA MET A 562 -56.18 -1.80 -28.91
C MET A 562 -57.28 -1.20 -28.02
N PRO A 563 -57.78 -1.92 -27.00
CA PRO A 563 -58.89 -1.44 -26.18
C PRO A 563 -58.51 -0.17 -25.41
N VAL A 564 -59.52 0.66 -25.14
CA VAL A 564 -59.38 1.79 -24.22
C VAL A 564 -59.17 1.25 -22.80
N GLY A 565 -58.18 1.80 -22.08
CA GLY A 565 -57.94 1.45 -20.68
C GLY A 565 -59.21 1.65 -19.84
N LYS A 566 -59.43 0.77 -18.85
CA LYS A 566 -60.64 0.76 -18.02
C LYS A 566 -60.93 2.13 -17.42
N ASP A 567 -59.92 2.77 -16.83
CA ASP A 567 -60.07 4.07 -16.19
C ASP A 567 -60.53 5.16 -17.17
N LEU A 568 -59.95 5.20 -18.37
CA LEU A 568 -60.34 6.18 -19.40
C LEU A 568 -61.74 5.88 -19.93
N LYS A 569 -62.08 4.60 -20.11
CA LYS A 569 -63.42 4.18 -20.53
C LYS A 569 -64.48 4.58 -19.50
N ASP A 570 -64.25 4.29 -18.23
CA ASP A 570 -65.17 4.64 -17.15
C ASP A 570 -65.41 6.16 -17.05
N VAL A 571 -64.37 6.97 -17.31
CA VAL A 571 -64.48 8.44 -17.31
C VAL A 571 -65.20 8.94 -18.57
N LEU A 572 -64.97 8.34 -19.73
CA LEU A 572 -65.69 8.63 -20.96
C LEU A 572 -67.17 8.28 -20.84
N ASP A 573 -67.50 7.10 -20.29
CA ASP A 573 -68.88 6.66 -20.05
C ASP A 573 -69.60 7.61 -19.07
N LYS A 574 -68.89 8.09 -18.03
CA LYS A 574 -69.42 9.12 -17.11
C LYS A 574 -69.66 10.47 -17.80
N TRP A 575 -68.82 10.85 -18.76
CA TRP A 575 -69.01 12.06 -19.55
C TRP A 575 -70.20 11.94 -20.50
N GLU A 576 -70.37 10.80 -21.16
CA GLU A 576 -71.53 10.54 -22.02
C GLU A 576 -72.84 10.51 -21.21
N GLY A 577 -72.83 9.86 -20.04
CA GLY A 577 -73.97 9.82 -19.13
C GLY A 577 -74.37 11.21 -18.62
N ALA A 578 -73.41 12.08 -18.29
CA ALA A 578 -73.69 13.46 -17.88
C ALA A 578 -74.30 14.30 -19.03
N GLY A 579 -73.88 14.07 -20.28
CA GLY A 579 -74.46 14.76 -21.43
C GLY A 579 -75.90 14.33 -21.78
N ALA A 580 -76.33 13.15 -21.34
CA ALA A 580 -77.68 12.65 -21.55
C ALA A 580 -78.71 13.28 -20.58
N GLU A 581 -78.29 13.77 -19.41
CA GLU A 581 -79.16 14.47 -18.45
C GLU A 581 -79.44 15.93 -18.86
N ASP A 582 -78.55 16.57 -19.62
CA ASP A 582 -78.66 17.98 -20.07
C ASP A 582 -79.45 18.19 -21.38
N GLY A 583 -80.09 17.15 -21.93
CA GLY A 583 -81.01 17.27 -23.08
C GLY A 583 -80.37 17.62 -24.43
N VAL A 584 -79.04 17.60 -24.55
CA VAL A 584 -78.34 17.75 -25.83
C VAL A 584 -78.11 16.37 -26.42
N SER A 585 -78.99 15.94 -27.35
CA SER A 585 -78.77 14.72 -28.15
C SER A 585 -77.42 14.82 -28.87
N ARG A 586 -76.43 14.05 -28.41
CA ARG A 586 -75.10 13.93 -29.01
C ARG A 586 -74.99 12.53 -29.59
N ASP A 587 -75.11 12.44 -30.91
CA ASP A 587 -75.15 11.16 -31.64
C ASP A 587 -74.03 10.20 -31.22
N SER A 588 -74.46 8.95 -31.05
CA SER A 588 -73.81 7.79 -30.42
C SER A 588 -73.04 6.90 -31.40
N GLU A 589 -72.44 7.50 -32.44
CA GLU A 589 -71.60 6.77 -33.38
C GLU A 589 -70.23 7.46 -33.43
N ILE A 590 -69.21 6.85 -32.82
CA ILE A 590 -67.76 6.98 -33.11
C ILE A 590 -66.91 6.15 -32.11
N ILE A 591 -67.45 5.66 -31.00
CA ILE A 591 -66.66 4.95 -29.96
C ILE A 591 -66.21 3.52 -30.35
N SER A 592 -66.63 2.97 -31.49
CA SER A 592 -66.32 1.59 -31.91
C SER A 592 -65.26 1.42 -33.00
N ALA A 593 -64.34 2.37 -33.21
CA ALA A 593 -63.25 2.25 -34.20
C ALA A 593 -61.85 2.49 -33.63
#